data_AF-A0A645FNT2-F1
#
_entry.id   AF-A0A645FNT2-F1
#
_cell.length_a   1.000
_cell.length_b   1.000
_cell.length_c   1.000
_cell.angle_alpha   90.00
_cell.angle_beta   90.00
_cell.angle_gamma   90.00
#
_symmetry.space_group_name_H-M   'P 1'
#
loop_
_entity.id
_entity.type
_entity.pdbx_description
1 polymer ?
#
loop_
_entity_poly.entity_id
_entity_poly.type
_entity_poly.pdbx_seq_one_letter_code
_entity_poly.pdbx_strand_id
1 'polypeptide(L)'
;MKGIDRFSEDLDFDCKNFSVKDFAEMSQSVLIFLQRSGIRAEAKEKQSEKLTAFRSRIYFPELLFDLGLSAYKEERFLIKIESQNQEFEYMPQMATISSCGFFILFPVPPDDVLCAMKLSALLSRTKGRDFYDALFLLSQTKPNYDFLTQKQDIHNSRELKTRLIETVEKVDLLHKSRDFEHLLFNKENKNKILNFKEFINNID
;
A
#
# COMPACT_ATOMS: atom_id res chain seq x y z
N MET A 1 -7.38 -9.56 -1.53
CA MET A 1 -8.74 -9.05 -1.83
C MET A 1 -8.92 -8.71 -3.31
N LYS A 2 -8.16 -7.78 -3.91
CA LYS A 2 -8.26 -7.47 -5.35
C LYS A 2 -7.49 -8.41 -6.28
N GLY A 3 -6.58 -9.24 -5.75
CA GLY A 3 -5.81 -10.20 -6.55
C GLY A 3 -4.68 -9.56 -7.37
N ILE A 4 -4.07 -8.48 -6.85
CA ILE A 4 -2.88 -7.89 -7.48
C ILE A 4 -1.72 -8.89 -7.45
N ASP A 5 -1.05 -9.06 -8.59
CA ASP A 5 -0.01 -10.07 -8.80
C ASP A 5 1.37 -9.59 -8.31
N ARG A 6 1.44 -9.24 -7.02
CA ARG A 6 2.67 -8.87 -6.29
C ARG A 6 2.52 -9.04 -4.78
N PHE A 7 3.63 -9.16 -4.07
CA PHE A 7 3.67 -9.03 -2.62
C PHE A 7 3.36 -7.60 -2.17
N SER A 8 2.67 -7.47 -1.03
CA SER A 8 2.49 -6.23 -0.29
C SER A 8 2.87 -6.47 1.16
N GLU A 9 3.85 -5.72 1.66
CA GLU A 9 4.52 -6.00 2.94
C GLU A 9 3.95 -5.16 4.11
N ASP A 10 3.28 -4.06 3.78
CA ASP A 10 2.78 -3.07 4.74
C ASP A 10 1.23 -3.20 4.88
N LEU A 11 0.71 -2.95 6.09
CA LEU A 11 -0.72 -2.81 6.39
C LEU A 11 -1.04 -1.33 6.61
N ASP A 12 -1.77 -0.74 5.66
CA ASP A 12 -2.16 0.68 5.70
C ASP A 12 -3.65 0.83 6.04
N PHE A 13 -3.95 1.69 7.01
CA PHE A 13 -5.32 2.01 7.43
C PHE A 13 -5.60 3.52 7.31
N ASP A 14 -6.78 3.85 6.79
CA ASP A 14 -7.32 5.20 6.81
C ASP A 14 -8.31 5.34 7.96
N CYS A 15 -7.82 5.78 9.13
CA CYS A 15 -8.63 5.88 10.33
C CYS A 15 -8.99 7.33 10.63
N LYS A 16 -10.29 7.63 10.63
CA LYS A 16 -10.85 8.93 11.01
C LYS A 16 -10.99 9.01 12.52
N ASN A 17 -10.67 10.16 13.12
CA ASN A 17 -10.78 10.40 14.56
C ASN A 17 -10.04 9.37 15.43
N PHE A 18 -8.92 8.84 14.94
CA PHE A 18 -8.12 7.86 15.66
C PHE A 18 -6.97 8.56 16.37
N SER A 19 -6.84 8.40 17.68
CA SER A 19 -5.79 9.08 18.43
C SER A 19 -4.49 8.27 18.46
N VAL A 20 -3.37 8.95 18.76
CA VAL A 20 -2.07 8.29 18.99
C VAL A 20 -2.18 7.24 20.10
N LYS A 21 -2.99 7.53 21.13
CA LYS A 21 -3.23 6.63 22.25
C LYS A 21 -3.98 5.37 21.79
N ASP A 22 -5.06 5.53 21.03
CA ASP A 22 -5.83 4.39 20.51
C ASP A 22 -4.96 3.53 19.57
N PHE A 23 -4.13 4.16 18.75
CA PHE A 23 -3.19 3.45 17.88
C PHE A 23 -2.16 2.65 18.68
N ALA A 24 -1.62 3.22 19.76
CA ALA A 24 -0.67 2.54 20.63
C ALA A 24 -1.32 1.34 21.37
N GLU A 25 -2.52 1.53 21.92
CA GLU A 25 -3.29 0.47 22.58
C GLU A 25 -3.65 -0.67 21.63
N MET A 26 -4.10 -0.35 20.41
CA MET A 26 -4.36 -1.32 19.35
C MET A 26 -3.09 -2.09 18.96
N SER A 27 -1.99 -1.38 18.71
CA SER A 27 -0.71 -1.99 18.34
C SER A 27 -0.18 -2.93 19.42
N GLN A 28 -0.29 -2.53 20.69
CA GLN A 28 0.10 -3.35 21.83
C GLN A 28 -0.80 -4.59 21.96
N SER A 29 -2.10 -4.44 21.72
CA SER A 29 -3.05 -5.57 21.74
C SER A 29 -2.73 -6.60 20.66
N VAL A 30 -2.36 -6.17 19.46
CA VAL A 30 -1.89 -7.05 18.38
C VAL A 30 -0.62 -7.80 18.79
N LEU A 31 0.36 -7.11 19.38
CA LEU A 31 1.60 -7.74 19.86
C LEU A 31 1.31 -8.83 20.91
N ILE A 32 0.49 -8.51 21.92
CA ILE A 32 0.10 -9.45 22.98
C ILE A 32 -0.62 -10.66 22.39
N PHE A 33 -1.52 -10.44 21.42
CA PHE A 33 -2.22 -11.52 20.74
C PHE A 33 -1.25 -12.48 20.02
N LEU A 34 -0.27 -11.95 19.28
CA LEU A 34 0.74 -12.75 18.60
C LEU A 34 1.57 -13.58 19.59
N GLN A 35 2.04 -12.94 20.66
CA GLN A 35 2.83 -13.61 21.70
C GLN A 35 2.05 -14.72 22.41
N ARG A 36 0.78 -14.47 22.75
CA ARG A 36 -0.11 -15.48 23.35
C ARG A 36 -0.43 -16.63 22.40
N SER A 37 -0.33 -16.40 21.10
CA SER A 37 -0.49 -17.42 20.06
C SER A 37 0.79 -18.24 19.83
N GLY A 38 1.84 -18.03 20.64
CA GLY A 38 3.13 -18.73 20.50
C GLY A 38 4.04 -18.13 19.43
N ILE A 39 3.66 -17.00 18.83
CA ILE A 39 4.49 -16.32 17.83
C ILE A 39 5.47 -15.40 18.54
N ARG A 40 6.77 -15.59 18.27
CA ARG A 40 7.82 -14.68 18.75
C ARG A 40 7.70 -13.36 17.97
N ALA A 41 7.11 -12.36 18.61
CA ALA A 41 6.92 -11.02 18.06
C ALA A 41 7.41 -9.96 19.04
N GLU A 42 8.06 -8.93 18.51
CA GLU A 42 8.64 -7.81 19.26
C GLU A 42 8.20 -6.48 18.62
N ALA A 43 7.83 -5.49 19.44
CA ALA A 43 7.63 -4.13 18.95
C ALA A 43 8.94 -3.35 18.95
N LYS A 44 9.25 -2.66 17.85
CA LYS A 44 10.27 -1.61 17.83
C LYS A 44 9.58 -0.25 17.80
N GLU A 45 9.45 0.37 18.96
CA GLU A 45 9.04 1.76 19.02
C GLU A 45 10.19 2.65 18.52
N LYS A 46 9.89 3.42 17.49
CA LYS A 46 10.66 4.62 17.14
C LYS A 46 9.64 5.72 16.96
N GLN A 47 9.20 6.29 18.08
CA GLN A 47 8.43 7.53 18.03
C GLN A 47 9.38 8.61 17.52
N SER A 48 9.10 9.09 16.32
CA SER A 48 9.73 10.27 15.76
C SER A 48 8.64 11.31 15.71
N GLU A 49 8.83 12.43 16.41
CA GLU A 49 7.93 13.59 16.43
C GLU A 49 7.63 14.14 15.02
N LYS A 50 8.44 13.78 14.02
CA LYS A 50 8.28 14.16 12.60
C LYS A 50 7.35 13.26 11.77
N LEU A 51 6.71 12.24 12.34
CA LEU A 51 5.85 11.32 11.56
C LEU A 51 4.44 11.89 11.44
N THR A 52 3.99 12.12 10.20
CA THR A 52 2.60 12.50 9.86
C THR A 52 1.61 11.34 9.96
N ALA A 53 2.09 10.11 9.99
CA ALA A 53 1.28 8.89 10.10
C ALA A 53 1.67 8.11 11.36
N PHE A 54 0.68 7.50 12.02
CA PHE A 54 0.94 6.55 13.11
C PHE A 54 1.56 5.29 12.52
N ARG A 55 2.62 4.80 13.17
CA ARG A 55 3.37 3.65 12.66
C ARG A 55 3.84 2.76 13.80
N SER A 56 3.51 1.48 13.68
CA SER A 56 4.05 0.41 14.51
C SER A 56 4.82 -0.59 13.65
N ARG A 57 5.90 -1.12 14.21
CA ARG A 57 6.79 -2.09 13.56
C ARG A 57 6.82 -3.34 14.42
N ILE A 58 6.22 -4.41 13.91
CA ILE A 58 6.21 -5.73 14.57
C ILE A 58 7.28 -6.58 13.91
N TYR A 59 8.29 -6.91 14.69
CA TYR A 59 9.43 -7.71 14.32
C TYR A 59 9.20 -9.18 14.72
N PHE A 60 9.58 -10.10 13.85
CA PHE A 60 9.46 -11.53 14.07
C PHE A 60 10.86 -12.14 14.03
N PRO A 61 11.57 -12.19 15.19
CA PRO A 61 12.91 -12.78 15.25
C PRO A 61 12.88 -14.24 14.84
N GLU A 62 13.92 -14.66 14.11
CA GLU A 62 14.16 -16.05 13.73
C GLU A 62 13.05 -16.70 12.88
N LEU A 63 11.95 -16.01 12.57
CA LEU A 63 10.81 -16.58 11.84
C LEU A 63 11.24 -17.19 10.50
N LEU A 64 12.09 -16.49 9.74
CA LEU A 64 12.58 -16.99 8.45
C LEU A 64 13.49 -18.21 8.62
N PHE A 65 14.26 -18.27 9.71
CA PHE A 65 15.10 -19.42 10.04
C PHE A 65 14.26 -20.63 10.44
N ASP A 66 13.29 -20.42 11.33
CA ASP A 66 12.38 -21.47 11.80
C ASP A 66 11.56 -22.09 10.66
N LEU A 67 11.22 -21.29 9.64
CA LEU A 67 10.52 -21.72 8.43
C LEU A 67 11.45 -22.31 7.35
N GLY A 68 12.77 -22.33 7.56
CA GLY A 68 13.75 -22.79 6.57
C GLY A 68 13.88 -21.89 5.33
N LEU A 69 13.38 -20.66 5.41
CA LEU A 69 13.47 -19.64 4.35
C LEU A 69 14.78 -18.85 4.40
N SER A 70 15.50 -18.93 5.53
CA SER A 70 16.83 -18.34 5.72
C SER A 70 17.76 -19.29 6.44
N ALA A 71 19.05 -19.25 6.08
CA ALA A 71 20.12 -19.92 6.81
C ALA A 71 20.60 -19.12 8.04
N TYR A 72 20.19 -17.85 8.16
CA TYR A 72 20.66 -16.91 9.18
C TYR A 72 19.55 -16.62 10.19
N LYS A 73 19.83 -16.86 11.48
CA LYS A 73 18.88 -16.58 12.57
C LYS A 73 18.57 -15.11 12.74
N GLU A 74 19.52 -14.27 12.34
CA GLU A 74 19.46 -12.82 12.46
C GLU A 74 18.66 -12.17 11.33
N GLU A 75 18.29 -12.92 10.28
CA GLU A 75 17.51 -12.39 9.18
C GLU A 75 16.12 -11.99 9.66
N ARG A 76 15.75 -10.76 9.30
CA ARG A 76 14.65 -10.06 9.95
C ARG A 76 13.40 -10.10 9.09
N PHE A 77 12.31 -10.61 9.66
CA PHE A 77 10.98 -10.39 9.11
C PHE A 77 10.25 -9.28 9.87
N LEU A 78 9.65 -8.34 9.13
CA LEU A 78 9.03 -7.14 9.68
C LEU A 78 7.67 -6.91 9.02
N ILE A 79 6.64 -6.70 9.83
CA ILE A 79 5.34 -6.16 9.38
C ILE A 79 5.21 -4.73 9.91
N LYS A 80 4.80 -3.81 9.03
CA LYS A 80 4.44 -2.44 9.42
C LYS A 80 2.94 -2.28 9.46
N ILE A 81 2.45 -1.71 10.56
CA ILE A 81 1.08 -1.25 10.71
C ILE A 81 1.13 0.28 10.65
N GLU A 82 0.46 0.86 9.67
CA GLU A 82 0.43 2.30 9.45
C GLU A 82 -1.01 2.80 9.45
N SER A 83 -1.26 3.92 10.12
CA SER A 83 -2.57 4.57 10.11
C SER A 83 -2.38 6.05 9.83
N GLN A 84 -3.11 6.57 8.85
CA GLN A 84 -3.10 7.98 8.50
C GLN A 84 -4.49 8.40 8.04
N ASN A 85 -5.01 9.47 8.62
CA ASN A 85 -6.23 10.10 8.12
C ASN A 85 -5.95 10.73 6.75
N GLN A 86 -6.63 10.23 5.71
CA GLN A 86 -6.56 10.80 4.36
C GLN A 86 -7.35 12.11 4.25
N GLU A 87 -8.08 12.53 5.28
CA GLU A 87 -8.88 13.77 5.31
C GLU A 87 -9.89 13.87 4.16
N PHE A 88 -10.36 12.73 3.68
CA PHE A 88 -11.39 12.63 2.66
C PHE A 88 -12.53 11.77 3.18
N GLU A 89 -13.76 12.29 3.10
CA GLU A 89 -14.93 11.57 3.57
C GLU A 89 -15.49 10.65 2.48
N TYR A 90 -15.66 9.38 2.83
CA TYR A 90 -16.28 8.35 1.99
C TYR A 90 -16.92 7.31 2.91
N MET A 91 -17.92 6.61 2.38
CA MET A 91 -18.52 5.45 3.03
C MET A 91 -17.72 4.19 2.70
N PRO A 92 -17.17 3.46 3.69
CA PRO A 92 -16.49 2.20 3.44
C PRO A 92 -17.43 1.15 2.83
N GLN A 93 -16.87 0.27 2.02
CA GLN A 93 -17.54 -0.92 1.51
C GLN A 93 -17.07 -2.14 2.29
N MET A 94 -17.98 -3.08 2.55
CA MET A 94 -17.61 -4.34 3.19
C MET A 94 -17.08 -5.30 2.14
N ALA A 95 -15.89 -5.83 2.39
CA ALA A 95 -15.29 -6.79 1.50
C ALA A 95 -14.80 -8.01 2.27
N THR A 96 -14.86 -9.18 1.62
CA THR A 96 -14.52 -10.46 2.25
C THR A 96 -13.03 -10.75 2.14
N ILE A 97 -12.38 -11.05 3.26
CA ILE A 97 -11.05 -11.64 3.31
C ILE A 97 -11.23 -13.14 3.55
N SER A 98 -11.00 -13.94 2.51
CA SER A 98 -11.09 -15.40 2.54
C SER A 98 -9.74 -16.03 2.18
N SER A 99 -8.87 -16.22 3.16
CA SER A 99 -7.55 -16.85 2.98
C SER A 99 -7.04 -17.47 4.28
N CYS A 100 -6.16 -18.46 4.19
CA CYS A 100 -5.48 -19.08 5.35
C CYS A 100 -6.45 -19.56 6.46
N GLY A 101 -7.63 -20.05 6.08
CA GLY A 101 -8.66 -20.50 7.02
C GLY A 101 -9.51 -19.37 7.65
N PHE A 102 -9.25 -18.11 7.32
CA PHE A 102 -10.07 -16.98 7.75
C PHE A 102 -11.17 -16.69 6.73
N PHE A 103 -12.35 -16.33 7.24
CA PHE A 103 -13.46 -15.76 6.49
C PHE A 103 -14.03 -14.59 7.29
N ILE A 104 -13.58 -13.38 6.97
CA ILE A 104 -13.98 -12.16 7.70
C ILE A 104 -14.48 -11.09 6.73
N LEU A 105 -15.49 -10.34 7.15
CA LEU A 105 -15.92 -9.12 6.49
C LEU A 105 -15.11 -7.96 7.05
N PHE A 106 -14.50 -7.17 6.17
CA PHE A 106 -13.64 -6.06 6.55
C PHE A 106 -14.04 -4.78 5.81
N PRO A 107 -14.18 -3.64 6.50
CA PRO A 107 -14.46 -2.35 5.85
C PRO A 107 -13.22 -1.88 5.08
N VAL A 108 -13.41 -1.58 3.80
CA VAL A 108 -12.35 -1.08 2.91
C VAL A 108 -12.82 0.18 2.17
N PRO A 109 -11.89 1.02 1.68
CA PRO A 109 -12.26 2.10 0.78
C PRO A 109 -12.96 1.56 -0.48
N PRO A 110 -13.96 2.28 -1.00
CA PRO A 110 -14.50 2.02 -2.35
C PRO A 110 -13.39 2.01 -3.41
N ASP A 111 -13.61 1.26 -4.49
CA ASP A 111 -12.59 1.02 -5.51
C ASP A 111 -12.11 2.30 -6.20
N ASP A 112 -13.03 3.20 -6.52
CA ASP A 112 -12.75 4.51 -7.12
C ASP A 112 -11.90 5.39 -6.19
N VAL A 113 -12.19 5.38 -4.89
CA VAL A 113 -11.42 6.09 -3.86
C VAL A 113 -10.04 5.45 -3.70
N LEU A 114 -9.95 4.12 -3.63
CA LEU A 114 -8.67 3.40 -3.56
C LEU A 114 -7.79 3.69 -4.78
N CYS A 115 -8.38 3.72 -5.97
CA CYS A 115 -7.71 4.12 -7.21
C CYS A 115 -7.18 5.55 -7.10
N ALA A 116 -8.00 6.50 -6.65
CA ALA A 116 -7.58 7.89 -6.45
C ALA A 116 -6.45 8.03 -5.41
N MET A 117 -6.50 7.29 -4.30
CA MET A 117 -5.43 7.24 -3.29
C MET A 117 -4.10 6.77 -3.90
N LYS A 118 -4.12 5.71 -4.72
CA LYS A 118 -2.91 5.19 -5.38
C LYS A 118 -2.36 6.15 -6.44
N LEU A 119 -3.23 6.83 -7.19
CA LEU A 119 -2.82 7.85 -8.15
C LEU A 119 -2.20 9.07 -7.46
N SER A 120 -2.81 9.53 -6.36
CA SER A 120 -2.24 10.61 -5.53
C SER A 120 -0.85 10.25 -4.99
N ALA A 121 -0.68 9.01 -4.53
CA ALA A 121 0.63 8.50 -4.13
C ALA A 121 1.61 8.48 -5.31
N LEU A 122 1.23 7.96 -6.48
CA LEU A 122 2.06 7.94 -7.68
C LEU A 122 2.57 9.35 -8.03
N LEU A 123 1.66 10.32 -8.10
CA LEU A 123 1.97 11.72 -8.44
C LEU A 123 2.89 12.40 -7.42
N SER A 124 2.84 11.97 -6.16
CA SER A 124 3.64 12.56 -5.07
C SER A 124 5.01 11.92 -4.90
N ARG A 125 5.12 10.59 -4.97
CA ARG A 125 6.36 9.85 -4.58
C ARG A 125 7.03 9.05 -5.69
N THR A 126 6.33 8.77 -6.80
CA THR A 126 6.86 8.09 -7.99
C THR A 126 7.68 6.81 -7.70
N LYS A 127 7.25 5.95 -6.77
CA LYS A 127 7.91 4.66 -6.53
C LYS A 127 7.46 3.64 -7.58
N GLY A 128 8.30 2.66 -7.89
CA GLY A 128 7.97 1.64 -8.90
C GLY A 128 6.64 0.90 -8.63
N ARG A 129 6.35 0.58 -7.36
CA ARG A 129 5.07 -0.03 -6.96
C ARG A 129 3.85 0.85 -7.24
N ASP A 130 4.01 2.18 -7.26
CA ASP A 130 2.89 3.09 -7.54
C ASP A 130 2.44 2.97 -8.98
N PHE A 131 3.39 2.92 -9.91
CA PHE A 131 3.09 2.70 -11.33
C PHE A 131 2.36 1.38 -11.52
N TYR A 132 2.84 0.31 -10.89
CA TYR A 132 2.20 -0.99 -10.98
C TYR A 132 0.77 -1.00 -10.40
N ASP A 133 0.58 -0.41 -9.23
CA ASP A 133 -0.73 -0.30 -8.57
C ASP A 133 -1.70 0.56 -9.38
N ALA A 134 -1.23 1.67 -9.94
CA ALA A 134 -2.03 2.56 -10.76
C ALA A 134 -2.47 1.89 -12.06
N LEU A 135 -1.59 1.16 -12.75
CA LEU A 135 -1.95 0.35 -13.92
C LEU A 135 -3.08 -0.62 -13.59
N PHE A 136 -2.91 -1.35 -12.49
CA PHE A 136 -3.83 -2.39 -12.06
C PHE A 136 -5.21 -1.81 -11.68
N LEU A 137 -5.26 -0.68 -10.99
CA LEU A 137 -6.53 -0.09 -10.56
C LEU A 137 -7.23 0.67 -11.69
N LEU A 138 -6.50 1.39 -12.54
CA LEU A 138 -7.07 2.07 -13.70
C LEU A 138 -7.68 1.09 -14.72
N SER A 139 -7.18 -0.15 -14.81
CA SER A 139 -7.79 -1.18 -15.65
C SER A 139 -9.09 -1.76 -15.07
N GLN A 140 -9.44 -1.44 -13.83
CA GLN A 140 -10.61 -1.98 -13.13
C GLN A 140 -11.69 -0.94 -12.84
N THR A 141 -11.28 0.30 -12.53
CA THR A 141 -12.20 1.35 -12.11
C THR A 141 -11.69 2.73 -12.49
N LYS A 142 -12.61 3.67 -12.63
CA LYS A 142 -12.28 5.09 -12.76
C LYS A 142 -11.95 5.66 -11.38
N PRO A 143 -10.98 6.57 -11.27
CA PRO A 143 -10.68 7.18 -9.99
C PRO A 143 -11.77 8.16 -9.56
N ASN A 144 -11.92 8.32 -8.26
CA ASN A 144 -12.77 9.34 -7.68
C ASN A 144 -12.14 10.74 -7.89
N TYR A 145 -12.77 11.59 -8.71
CA TYR A 145 -12.25 12.93 -9.02
C TYR A 145 -12.45 13.94 -7.90
N ASP A 146 -13.39 13.73 -6.99
CA ASP A 146 -13.55 14.59 -5.81
C ASP A 146 -12.32 14.43 -4.89
N PHE A 147 -11.86 13.19 -4.69
CA PHE A 147 -10.62 12.89 -3.97
C PHE A 147 -9.41 13.52 -4.67
N LEU A 148 -9.28 13.31 -6.00
CA LEU A 148 -8.16 13.84 -6.76
C LEU A 148 -8.14 15.37 -6.80
N THR A 149 -9.31 16.01 -6.87
CA THR A 149 -9.46 17.46 -6.78
C THR A 149 -8.90 17.94 -5.45
N GLN A 150 -9.34 17.35 -4.34
CA GLN A 150 -8.90 17.78 -3.01
C GLN A 150 -7.39 17.56 -2.76
N LYS A 151 -6.82 16.46 -3.28
CA LYS A 151 -5.44 16.07 -2.95
C LYS A 151 -4.39 16.51 -3.97
N GLN A 152 -4.75 16.65 -5.23
CA GLN A 152 -3.82 16.89 -6.33
C GLN A 152 -4.27 18.00 -7.29
N ASP A 153 -5.41 18.65 -7.02
CA ASP A 153 -6.00 19.69 -7.89
C ASP A 153 -6.27 19.18 -9.32
N ILE A 154 -6.84 17.97 -9.42
CA ILE A 154 -7.17 17.31 -10.68
C ILE A 154 -8.68 17.06 -10.73
N HIS A 155 -9.36 17.71 -11.66
CA HIS A 155 -10.83 17.74 -11.73
C HIS A 155 -11.42 16.73 -12.72
N ASN A 156 -10.63 16.23 -13.68
CA ASN A 156 -11.14 15.37 -14.74
C ASN A 156 -10.05 14.48 -15.38
N SER A 157 -10.49 13.55 -16.25
CA SER A 157 -9.62 12.56 -16.92
C SER A 157 -8.53 13.22 -17.77
N ARG A 158 -8.84 14.34 -18.42
CA ARG A 158 -7.88 15.04 -19.28
C ARG A 158 -6.73 15.64 -18.47
N GLU A 159 -7.04 16.27 -17.33
CA GLU A 159 -6.04 16.80 -16.40
C GLU A 159 -5.20 15.68 -15.80
N LEU A 160 -5.84 14.58 -15.37
CA LEU A 160 -5.16 13.41 -14.84
C LEU A 160 -4.16 12.84 -15.85
N LYS A 161 -4.61 12.63 -17.10
CA LYS A 161 -3.79 12.12 -18.20
C LYS A 161 -2.58 13.02 -18.45
N THR A 162 -2.81 14.33 -18.49
CA THR A 162 -1.74 15.33 -18.66
C THR A 162 -0.71 15.22 -17.54
N ARG A 163 -1.14 15.22 -16.28
CA ARG A 163 -0.24 15.11 -15.12
C ARG A 163 0.52 13.79 -15.06
N LEU A 164 -0.10 12.68 -15.43
CA LEU A 164 0.56 11.38 -15.47
C LEU A 164 1.64 11.34 -16.56
N ILE A 165 1.38 11.90 -17.74
CA ILE A 165 2.36 11.99 -18.84
C ILE A 165 3.56 12.85 -18.38
N GLU A 166 3.31 14.04 -17.83
CA GLU A 166 4.38 14.91 -17.30
C GLU A 166 5.22 14.24 -16.21
N THR A 167 4.57 13.42 -15.37
CA THR A 167 5.25 12.67 -14.31
C THR A 167 6.17 11.60 -14.89
N VAL A 168 5.68 10.84 -15.87
CA VAL A 168 6.45 9.80 -16.54
C VAL A 168 7.66 10.36 -17.28
N GLU A 169 7.52 11.54 -17.89
CA GLU A 169 8.64 12.20 -18.62
C GLU A 169 9.77 12.65 -17.70
N LYS A 170 9.50 12.83 -16.40
CA LYS A 170 10.49 13.23 -15.39
C LYS A 170 11.11 12.04 -14.64
N VAL A 171 10.62 10.82 -14.86
CA VAL A 171 10.99 9.64 -14.07
C VAL A 171 11.72 8.61 -14.94
N ASP A 172 12.84 8.10 -14.44
CA ASP A 172 13.50 6.92 -15.02
C ASP A 172 12.71 5.65 -14.69
N LEU A 173 11.79 5.28 -15.59
CA LEU A 173 10.98 4.08 -15.46
C LEU A 173 11.80 2.79 -15.46
N LEU A 174 12.96 2.77 -16.12
CA LEU A 174 13.83 1.60 -16.12
C LEU A 174 14.37 1.35 -14.70
N HIS A 175 14.87 2.41 -14.05
CA HIS A 175 15.28 2.34 -12.66
C HIS A 175 14.12 1.94 -11.73
N LYS A 176 12.95 2.58 -11.87
CA LYS A 176 11.77 2.24 -11.04
C LYS A 176 11.30 0.80 -11.21
N SER A 177 11.40 0.24 -12.43
CA SER A 177 11.03 -1.15 -12.70
C SER A 177 11.95 -2.15 -11.98
N ARG A 178 13.25 -1.86 -11.91
CA ARG A 178 14.25 -2.68 -11.24
C ARG A 178 14.09 -2.64 -9.72
N ASP A 179 13.89 -1.45 -9.16
CA ASP A 179 13.69 -1.27 -7.71
C ASP A 179 12.44 -2.03 -7.21
N PHE A 180 11.42 -2.17 -8.06
CA PHE A 180 10.17 -2.83 -7.74
C PHE A 180 10.20 -4.36 -7.94
N GLU A 181 11.16 -4.88 -8.69
CA GLU A 181 11.20 -6.28 -9.14
C GLU A 181 11.12 -7.31 -8.00
N HIS A 182 11.70 -7.01 -6.84
CA HIS A 182 11.69 -7.92 -5.68
C HIS A 182 10.29 -8.18 -5.09
N LEU A 183 9.30 -7.32 -5.37
CA LEU A 183 7.93 -7.50 -4.91
C LEU A 183 7.08 -8.35 -5.86
N LEU A 184 7.57 -8.64 -7.07
CA LEU A 184 6.79 -9.35 -8.08
C LEU A 184 6.86 -10.87 -7.92
N PHE A 185 5.72 -11.54 -8.07
CA PHE A 185 5.68 -13.00 -8.18
C PHE A 185 6.29 -13.46 -9.50
N ASN A 186 5.88 -12.84 -10.62
CA ASN A 186 6.52 -12.99 -11.93
C ASN A 186 7.33 -11.73 -12.26
N LYS A 187 8.66 -11.85 -12.36
CA LYS A 187 9.58 -10.76 -12.65
C LYS A 187 9.32 -10.08 -14.00
N GLU A 188 8.73 -10.77 -14.98
CA GLU A 188 8.39 -10.18 -16.28
C GLU A 188 7.35 -9.07 -16.17
N ASN A 189 6.52 -9.09 -15.12
CA ASN A 189 5.51 -8.05 -14.87
C ASN A 189 6.13 -6.66 -14.66
N LYS A 190 7.43 -6.55 -14.40
CA LYS A 190 8.13 -5.24 -14.32
C LYS A 190 8.04 -4.47 -15.64
N ASN A 191 7.94 -5.17 -16.77
CA ASN A 191 7.80 -4.57 -18.10
C ASN A 191 6.50 -3.77 -18.25
N LYS A 192 5.46 -4.06 -17.45
CA LYS A 192 4.23 -3.27 -17.44
C LYS A 192 4.50 -1.81 -17.05
N ILE A 193 5.45 -1.56 -16.14
CA ILE A 193 5.87 -0.20 -15.75
C ILE A 193 6.53 0.52 -16.92
N LEU A 194 7.31 -0.18 -17.75
CA LEU A 194 7.95 0.41 -18.93
C LEU A 194 6.92 0.89 -19.96
N ASN A 195 5.80 0.18 -20.05
CA ASN A 195 4.70 0.50 -20.97
C ASN A 195 3.69 1.50 -20.38
N PHE A 196 3.98 2.09 -19.22
CA PHE A 196 3.02 2.96 -18.52
C PHE A 196 2.61 4.16 -19.38
N LYS A 197 3.53 4.78 -20.12
CA LYS A 197 3.21 5.93 -21.00
C LYS A 197 2.18 5.54 -22.09
N GLU A 198 2.37 4.39 -22.71
CA GLU A 198 1.46 3.88 -23.74
C GLU A 198 0.08 3.55 -23.15
N PHE A 199 0.05 2.94 -21.97
CA PHE A 199 -1.18 2.68 -21.25
C PHE A 199 -1.98 3.95 -20.97
N ILE A 200 -1.34 5.00 -20.45
CA ILE A 200 -2.02 6.29 -20.17
C ILE A 200 -2.59 6.92 -21.44
N ASN A 201 -1.90 6.79 -22.58
CA ASN A 201 -2.40 7.30 -23.87
C ASN A 201 -3.68 6.61 -24.34
N ASN A 202 -3.87 5.35 -23.96
CA ASN A 202 -5.03 4.53 -24.34
C ASN A 202 -6.19 4.57 -23.34
N ILE A 203 -6.07 5.31 -22.24
CA ILE A 203 -7.19 5.56 -21.32
C ILE A 203 -8.06 6.70 -21.87
N ASP A 204 -9.37 6.44 -21.85
CA ASP A 204 -10.47 7.37 -22.20
C ASP A 204 -10.77 8.40 -21.09
#